data_AF-A0AAN6HGL8-F1
#
_entry.id   AF-A0AAN6HGL8-F1
#
_cell.length_a   1.000
_cell.length_b   1.000
_cell.length_c   1.000
_cell.angle_alpha   90.00
_cell.angle_beta   90.00
_cell.angle_gamma   90.00
#
_symmetry.space_group_name_H-M   'P 1'
#
loop_
_entity.id
_entity.type
_entity.pdbx_description
1 polymer ?
#
loop_
_entity_poly.entity_id
_entity_poly.type
_entity_poly.pdbx_seq_one_letter_code
_entity_poly.pdbx_strand_id
1 'polypeptide(L)'
;MAISSRPATQSLALAIPVGSMWRNGRKLRVRILNGTDKIKRKIKQYAEEWNNYSGVKFVFVDSGDAEIRVNVNDNRRSWSYVGTENLAIPANKPTINFGWLTDTTPDMEFSRVIVHEFGHALGCIHEHQSPTGGIPWDKEKAYAYYSSGNNLDRETVDHNIFDYYSFTISRFSDVDKSSIMMYEIPKSITTNGYFTVSNTKLSDTDKTFIATVYPPSGAATSALKTGPDVSKFNTMEVRPWDKPQEKTFKTVNFSKGFDKPPSMAVGLNWLDVGNNANIRVSAYADDIKQGSATLHVAENDPDFQVGKFSTTDDHPWNRPQQKTSRRINFAREFEGTPKVVVWLSLLDMDKTSNWRVLATASDVSSQGFTMNIDTWADTVLYAATAHWIAYPSYKAGVTGGTYKVSDIRPWDQPRLENLGRVDFPANTFKSPSVVLTALNRLDIDKNHNLRVKLGATGISAQGMDWRIEGWFDTVLYDVGASYIALS
;
A
#
# COMPACT_ATOMS: atom_id res chain seq x y z
N MET A 1 -5.73 49.54 2.59
CA MET A 1 -5.77 48.36 1.70
C MET A 1 -4.96 47.25 2.36
N ALA A 2 -5.62 46.28 3.00
CA ALA A 2 -4.97 45.10 3.56
C ALA A 2 -5.45 43.90 2.74
N ILE A 3 -4.54 43.34 1.95
CA ILE A 3 -4.79 42.15 1.14
C ILE A 3 -4.69 40.96 2.11
N SER A 4 -5.85 40.47 2.52
CA SER A 4 -6.02 39.20 3.23
C SER A 4 -5.57 38.06 2.30
N SER A 5 -4.45 37.42 2.63
CA SER A 5 -4.02 36.18 2.01
C SER A 5 -4.94 35.04 2.48
N ARG A 6 -5.78 34.54 1.58
CA ARG A 6 -6.59 33.32 1.80
C ARG A 6 -5.67 32.13 2.11
N PRO A 7 -6.01 31.25 3.08
CA PRO A 7 -5.33 29.98 3.23
C PRO A 7 -5.51 29.13 1.97
N ALA A 8 -4.43 28.54 1.48
CA ALA A 8 -4.50 27.55 0.41
C ALA A 8 -5.38 26.37 0.86
N THR A 9 -6.42 26.09 0.09
CA THR A 9 -7.36 24.99 0.33
C THR A 9 -6.67 23.68 -0.04
N GLN A 10 -6.37 22.85 0.98
CA GLN A 10 -5.88 21.48 0.81
C GLN A 10 -7.05 20.56 0.45
N SER A 11 -6.86 19.68 -0.54
CA SER A 11 -7.92 18.88 -1.20
C SER A 11 -7.78 17.38 -0.90
N LEU A 12 -8.74 16.79 -0.19
CA LEU A 12 -9.04 15.35 0.05
C LEU A 12 -9.45 14.57 -1.25
N ALA A 13 -9.53 13.23 -1.29
CA ALA A 13 -9.74 12.45 -2.54
C ALA A 13 -10.14 10.97 -2.34
N LEU A 14 -10.89 10.37 -3.29
CA LEU A 14 -11.11 8.92 -3.36
C LEU A 14 -9.81 8.17 -3.68
N ALA A 15 -9.58 7.01 -3.06
CA ALA A 15 -8.36 6.23 -3.26
C ALA A 15 -8.56 4.72 -3.10
N ILE A 16 -7.67 3.92 -3.71
CA ILE A 16 -7.55 2.47 -3.48
C ILE A 16 -6.10 2.14 -3.07
N PRO A 17 -5.90 1.44 -1.96
CA PRO A 17 -4.64 0.81 -1.61
C PRO A 17 -4.16 -0.15 -2.68
N VAL A 18 -2.98 0.07 -3.28
CA VAL A 18 -2.44 -0.87 -4.28
C VAL A 18 -2.33 -2.30 -3.74
N GLY A 19 -2.05 -2.46 -2.45
CA GLY A 19 -1.96 -3.76 -1.78
C GLY A 19 -3.30 -4.49 -1.57
N SER A 20 -4.42 -3.76 -1.69
CA SER A 20 -5.77 -4.30 -1.50
C SER A 20 -6.53 -4.40 -2.84
N MET A 21 -5.91 -4.08 -3.97
CA MET A 21 -6.57 -4.14 -5.29
C MET A 21 -6.86 -5.56 -5.73
N TRP A 22 -8.04 -5.77 -6.31
CA TRP A 22 -8.36 -7.00 -7.01
C TRP A 22 -7.70 -7.04 -8.40
N ARG A 23 -7.50 -8.24 -8.93
CA ARG A 23 -7.15 -8.39 -10.35
C ARG A 23 -8.28 -7.87 -11.22
N ASN A 24 -7.99 -6.93 -12.13
CA ASN A 24 -8.99 -6.43 -13.08
C ASN A 24 -9.59 -7.59 -13.92
N GLY A 25 -10.88 -7.50 -14.23
CA GLY A 25 -11.63 -8.56 -14.93
C GLY A 25 -12.09 -9.72 -14.02
N ARG A 26 -11.74 -9.73 -12.73
CA ARG A 26 -12.15 -10.79 -11.81
C ARG A 26 -13.66 -10.74 -11.54
N LYS A 27 -14.27 -11.92 -11.45
CA LYS A 27 -15.62 -12.12 -10.91
C LYS A 27 -15.50 -12.51 -9.44
N LEU A 28 -15.93 -11.64 -8.53
CA LEU A 28 -15.96 -11.88 -7.09
C LEU A 28 -17.27 -12.57 -6.72
N ARG A 29 -17.18 -13.76 -6.13
CA ARG A 29 -18.38 -14.46 -5.64
C ARG A 29 -18.85 -13.78 -4.37
N VAL A 30 -20.14 -13.48 -4.31
CA VAL A 30 -20.80 -12.87 -3.17
C VAL A 30 -21.83 -13.84 -2.62
N ARG A 31 -21.68 -14.24 -1.36
CA ARG A 31 -22.67 -15.08 -0.66
C ARG A 31 -23.32 -14.28 0.45
N ILE A 32 -24.65 -14.19 0.42
CA ILE A 32 -25.44 -13.53 1.47
C ILE A 32 -25.82 -14.59 2.51
N LEU A 33 -25.32 -14.45 3.73
CA LEU A 33 -25.39 -15.47 4.77
C LEU A 33 -26.78 -15.56 5.42
N ASN A 34 -27.47 -14.42 5.54
CA ASN A 34 -28.77 -14.30 6.21
C ASN A 34 -29.53 -13.04 5.74
N GLY A 35 -30.69 -12.76 6.34
CA GLY A 35 -31.58 -11.66 5.96
C GLY A 35 -32.81 -12.12 5.16
N THR A 36 -33.81 -11.26 5.10
CA THR A 36 -35.07 -11.49 4.36
C THR A 36 -34.83 -11.48 2.85
N ASP A 37 -35.77 -12.03 2.08
CA ASP A 37 -35.66 -12.01 0.61
C ASP A 37 -35.67 -10.59 0.04
N LYS A 38 -36.37 -9.66 0.70
CA LYS A 38 -36.36 -8.25 0.31
C LYS A 38 -34.96 -7.65 0.47
N ILE A 39 -34.34 -7.83 1.64
CA ILE A 39 -32.98 -7.32 1.90
C ILE A 39 -31.97 -7.96 0.95
N LYS A 40 -32.05 -9.28 0.74
CA LYS A 40 -31.19 -10.00 -0.22
C LYS A 40 -31.31 -9.43 -1.64
N ARG A 41 -32.52 -9.16 -2.12
CA ARG A 41 -32.74 -8.53 -3.43
C ARG A 41 -32.13 -7.13 -3.51
N LYS A 42 -32.28 -6.33 -2.44
CA LYS A 42 -31.71 -4.97 -2.38
C LYS A 42 -30.19 -4.98 -2.36
N ILE A 43 -29.58 -5.90 -1.60
CA ILE A 43 -28.12 -6.11 -1.61
C ILE A 43 -27.63 -6.42 -3.03
N LYS A 44 -28.28 -7.37 -3.73
CA LYS A 44 -27.94 -7.69 -5.12
C LYS A 44 -28.04 -6.47 -6.03
N GLN A 45 -29.20 -5.80 -6.00
CA GLN A 45 -29.50 -4.63 -6.83
C GLN A 45 -28.44 -3.53 -6.70
N TYR A 46 -28.13 -3.11 -5.46
CA TYR A 46 -27.26 -1.96 -5.23
C TYR A 46 -25.78 -2.30 -5.30
N ALA A 47 -25.37 -3.51 -4.93
CA ALA A 47 -23.98 -3.95 -5.12
C ALA A 47 -23.60 -4.01 -6.61
N GLU A 48 -24.54 -4.43 -7.47
CA GLU A 48 -24.32 -4.53 -8.91
C GLU A 48 -24.22 -3.16 -9.61
N GLU A 49 -24.50 -2.04 -8.94
CA GLU A 49 -24.27 -0.71 -9.52
C GLU A 49 -22.79 -0.51 -9.91
N TRP A 50 -21.86 -0.99 -9.09
CA TRP A 50 -20.42 -0.97 -9.37
C TRP A 50 -20.06 -1.77 -10.62
N ASN A 51 -20.82 -2.82 -10.95
CA ASN A 51 -20.57 -3.64 -12.14
C ASN A 51 -20.76 -2.84 -13.44
N ASN A 52 -21.40 -1.68 -13.44
CA ASN A 52 -21.53 -0.85 -14.64
C ASN A 52 -20.23 -0.11 -14.99
N TYR A 53 -19.36 0.12 -14.00
CA TYR A 53 -18.19 1.00 -14.14
C TYR A 53 -16.86 0.29 -13.88
N SER A 54 -16.87 -0.81 -13.12
CA SER A 54 -15.69 -1.59 -12.76
C SER A 54 -15.52 -2.81 -13.68
N GLY A 55 -14.30 -3.12 -14.08
CA GLY A 55 -13.92 -4.39 -14.72
C GLY A 55 -13.93 -5.57 -13.74
N VAL A 56 -13.87 -5.33 -12.43
CA VAL A 56 -14.14 -6.33 -11.39
C VAL A 56 -15.65 -6.40 -11.16
N LYS A 57 -16.22 -7.60 -11.25
CA LYS A 57 -17.67 -7.81 -11.18
C LYS A 57 -18.07 -8.61 -9.95
N PHE A 58 -19.13 -8.22 -9.27
CA PHE A 58 -19.81 -9.04 -8.27
C PHE A 58 -20.73 -10.07 -8.94
N VAL A 59 -20.63 -11.33 -8.48
CA VAL A 59 -21.47 -12.44 -8.93
C VAL A 59 -22.05 -13.13 -7.71
N PHE A 60 -23.36 -13.08 -7.56
CA PHE A 60 -24.03 -13.67 -6.40
C PHE A 60 -24.19 -15.18 -6.54
N VAL A 61 -23.85 -15.90 -5.48
CA VAL A 61 -23.95 -17.37 -5.40
C VAL A 61 -24.76 -17.77 -4.18
N ASP A 62 -25.56 -18.83 -4.31
CA ASP A 62 -26.43 -19.31 -3.24
C ASP A 62 -25.71 -20.31 -2.31
N SER A 63 -24.62 -20.93 -2.76
CA SER A 63 -23.83 -21.90 -2.00
C SER A 63 -22.35 -21.92 -2.41
N GLY A 64 -21.51 -22.60 -1.61
CA GLY A 64 -20.07 -22.73 -1.83
C GLY A 64 -19.23 -21.59 -1.24
N ASP A 65 -17.92 -21.69 -1.47
CA ASP A 65 -16.97 -20.66 -1.05
C ASP A 65 -17.16 -19.37 -1.85
N ALA A 66 -17.07 -18.24 -1.16
CA ALA A 66 -17.23 -16.92 -1.74
C ALA A 66 -16.20 -15.96 -1.16
N GLU A 67 -15.59 -15.12 -2.01
CA GLU A 67 -14.65 -14.09 -1.58
C GLU A 67 -15.33 -13.07 -0.66
N ILE A 68 -16.55 -12.66 -0.99
CA ILE A 68 -17.34 -11.71 -0.22
C ILE A 68 -18.49 -12.44 0.49
N ARG A 69 -18.61 -12.27 1.80
CA ARG A 69 -19.60 -12.96 2.64
C ARG A 69 -20.38 -11.94 3.45
N VAL A 70 -21.64 -11.70 3.06
CA VAL A 70 -22.47 -10.62 3.59
C VAL A 70 -23.34 -11.11 4.74
N ASN A 71 -23.18 -10.51 5.91
CA ASN A 71 -24.05 -10.70 7.06
C ASN A 71 -25.00 -9.51 7.23
N VAL A 72 -26.24 -9.79 7.62
CA VAL A 72 -27.26 -8.80 7.97
C VAL A 72 -27.66 -9.07 9.42
N ASN A 73 -27.43 -8.13 10.31
CA ASN A 73 -27.82 -8.23 11.71
C ASN A 73 -28.21 -6.85 12.25
N ASP A 74 -28.90 -6.82 13.39
CA ASP A 74 -29.30 -5.57 14.05
C ASP A 74 -28.32 -5.19 15.16
N ASN A 75 -27.04 -5.03 14.81
CA ASN A 75 -25.97 -4.68 15.75
C ASN A 75 -25.57 -3.19 15.68
N ARG A 76 -26.29 -2.39 14.88
CA ARG A 76 -26.05 -0.95 14.64
C ARG A 76 -24.70 -0.61 14.00
N ARG A 77 -23.99 -1.57 13.42
CA ARG A 77 -22.69 -1.36 12.79
C ARG A 77 -22.66 -1.95 11.38
N SER A 78 -22.41 -1.12 10.37
CA SER A 78 -22.13 -1.59 9.02
C SER A 78 -20.64 -1.41 8.73
N TRP A 79 -20.05 -2.39 8.05
CA TRP A 79 -18.62 -2.41 7.75
C TRP A 79 -18.30 -3.43 6.66
N SER A 80 -17.13 -3.28 6.06
CA SER A 80 -16.59 -4.14 5.02
C SER A 80 -15.06 -4.18 5.11
N TYR A 81 -14.46 -5.35 4.89
CA TYR A 81 -13.00 -5.42 4.70
C TYR A 81 -12.61 -4.81 3.35
N VAL A 82 -11.42 -4.22 3.29
CA VAL A 82 -10.99 -3.44 2.13
C VAL A 82 -10.36 -4.36 1.07
N GLY A 83 -11.00 -4.48 -0.09
CA GLY A 83 -10.41 -5.13 -1.25
C GLY A 83 -9.97 -6.58 -0.99
N THR A 84 -8.74 -6.95 -1.36
CA THR A 84 -8.23 -8.34 -1.22
C THR A 84 -8.05 -8.80 0.23
N GLU A 85 -8.18 -7.92 1.24
CA GLU A 85 -8.19 -8.32 2.66
C GLU A 85 -9.32 -9.31 2.96
N ASN A 86 -10.41 -9.27 2.19
CA ASN A 86 -11.51 -10.24 2.23
C ASN A 86 -11.02 -11.70 2.07
N LEU A 87 -9.88 -11.93 1.40
CA LEU A 87 -9.28 -13.25 1.21
C LEU A 87 -8.56 -13.78 2.45
N ALA A 88 -8.13 -12.91 3.36
CA ALA A 88 -7.46 -13.30 4.60
C ALA A 88 -8.45 -13.79 5.67
N ILE A 89 -9.74 -13.49 5.50
CA ILE A 89 -10.77 -13.78 6.48
C ILE A 89 -11.21 -15.25 6.38
N PRO A 90 -11.30 -15.98 7.51
CA PRO A 90 -11.77 -17.36 7.52
C PRO A 90 -13.11 -17.55 6.78
N ALA A 91 -13.26 -18.67 6.07
CA ALA A 91 -14.41 -18.94 5.20
C ALA A 91 -15.78 -18.97 5.93
N ASN A 92 -15.77 -19.23 7.25
CA ASN A 92 -16.95 -19.24 8.11
C ASN A 92 -17.27 -17.89 8.78
N LYS A 93 -16.48 -16.84 8.51
CA LYS A 93 -16.69 -15.49 9.05
C LYS A 93 -17.20 -14.54 7.95
N PRO A 94 -18.07 -13.57 8.29
CA PRO A 94 -18.50 -12.56 7.33
C PRO A 94 -17.36 -11.61 6.97
N THR A 95 -17.45 -11.01 5.79
CA THR A 95 -16.52 -9.97 5.34
C THR A 95 -17.18 -8.62 5.08
N ILE A 96 -18.51 -8.60 5.01
CA ILE A 96 -19.34 -7.40 5.04
C ILE A 96 -20.43 -7.63 6.10
N ASN A 97 -20.76 -6.59 6.85
CA ASN A 97 -21.89 -6.57 7.77
C ASN A 97 -22.79 -5.36 7.48
N PHE A 98 -24.10 -5.59 7.48
CA PHE A 98 -25.10 -4.53 7.49
C PHE A 98 -25.86 -4.56 8.82
N GLY A 99 -25.73 -3.48 9.58
CA GLY A 99 -26.11 -3.43 10.99
C GLY A 99 -27.51 -2.92 11.32
N TRP A 100 -28.26 -2.43 10.33
CA TRP A 100 -29.57 -1.77 10.54
C TRP A 100 -30.55 -1.89 9.36
N LEU A 101 -30.27 -2.79 8.40
CA LEU A 101 -31.16 -3.01 7.27
C LEU A 101 -32.36 -3.88 7.66
N THR A 102 -33.57 -3.37 7.41
CA THR A 102 -34.85 -4.02 7.72
C THR A 102 -35.77 -4.00 6.50
N ASP A 103 -36.87 -4.75 6.53
CA ASP A 103 -37.88 -4.72 5.46
C ASP A 103 -38.58 -3.36 5.34
N THR A 104 -38.48 -2.50 6.34
CA THR A 104 -39.01 -1.12 6.32
C THR A 104 -37.98 -0.07 5.92
N THR A 105 -36.71 -0.45 5.71
CA THR A 105 -35.66 0.48 5.31
C THR A 105 -36.00 1.13 3.96
N PRO A 106 -35.91 2.47 3.82
CA PRO A 106 -36.14 3.15 2.56
C PRO A 106 -35.10 2.80 1.49
N ASP A 107 -35.48 2.85 0.22
CA ASP A 107 -34.58 2.54 -0.91
C ASP A 107 -33.33 3.43 -0.96
N MET A 108 -33.44 4.71 -0.58
CA MET A 108 -32.29 5.61 -0.50
C MET A 108 -31.24 5.14 0.51
N GLU A 109 -31.69 4.56 1.64
CA GLU A 109 -30.80 4.08 2.68
C GLU A 109 -30.18 2.73 2.30
N PHE A 110 -30.95 1.85 1.65
CA PHE A 110 -30.39 0.66 1.01
C PHE A 110 -29.29 1.03 0.00
N SER A 111 -29.59 1.97 -0.90
CA SER A 111 -28.65 2.47 -1.91
C SER A 111 -27.37 2.99 -1.26
N ARG A 112 -27.49 3.90 -0.29
CA ARG A 112 -26.36 4.48 0.40
C ARG A 112 -25.42 3.44 0.99
N VAL A 113 -25.92 2.66 1.96
CA VAL A 113 -25.04 1.79 2.75
C VAL A 113 -24.52 0.62 1.92
N ILE A 114 -25.34 0.04 1.03
CA ILE A 114 -24.89 -1.10 0.22
C ILE A 114 -23.83 -0.65 -0.78
N VAL A 115 -24.05 0.44 -1.52
CA VAL A 115 -23.06 0.90 -2.50
C VAL A 115 -21.75 1.27 -1.80
N HIS A 116 -21.81 1.92 -0.63
CA HIS A 116 -20.65 2.28 0.17
C HIS A 116 -19.82 1.06 0.62
N GLU A 117 -20.44 0.09 1.28
CA GLU A 117 -19.72 -1.09 1.80
C GLU A 117 -19.16 -1.98 0.68
N PHE A 118 -19.85 -2.02 -0.48
CA PHE A 118 -19.32 -2.70 -1.66
C PHE A 118 -18.21 -1.89 -2.36
N GLY A 119 -18.14 -0.58 -2.16
CA GLY A 119 -16.98 0.24 -2.52
C GLY A 119 -15.74 -0.18 -1.73
N HIS A 120 -15.86 -0.34 -0.41
CA HIS A 120 -14.80 -0.94 0.42
C HIS A 120 -14.42 -2.34 -0.05
N ALA A 121 -15.40 -3.17 -0.40
CA ALA A 121 -15.13 -4.50 -0.91
C ALA A 121 -14.34 -4.48 -2.23
N LEU A 122 -14.42 -3.43 -3.04
CA LEU A 122 -13.58 -3.20 -4.23
C LEU A 122 -12.20 -2.62 -3.92
N GLY A 123 -11.97 -2.15 -2.69
CA GLY A 123 -10.74 -1.54 -2.22
C GLY A 123 -10.83 -0.03 -2.00
N CYS A 124 -11.98 0.61 -2.27
CA CYS A 124 -12.13 2.04 -2.03
C CYS A 124 -11.99 2.33 -0.52
N ILE A 125 -11.24 3.36 -0.17
CA ILE A 125 -11.17 3.89 1.18
C ILE A 125 -12.07 5.11 1.32
N HIS A 126 -12.38 5.54 2.55
CA HIS A 126 -13.20 6.72 2.77
C HIS A 126 -12.53 7.99 2.22
N GLU A 127 -13.31 8.84 1.55
CA GLU A 127 -12.81 10.09 0.94
C GLU A 127 -12.20 11.05 1.99
N HIS A 128 -12.77 11.05 3.20
CA HIS A 128 -12.31 11.87 4.32
C HIS A 128 -10.94 11.43 4.88
N GLN A 129 -10.54 10.19 4.60
CA GLN A 129 -9.28 9.57 5.01
C GLN A 129 -8.22 9.60 3.89
N SER A 130 -8.44 10.41 2.85
CA SER A 130 -7.44 10.66 1.81
C SER A 130 -6.12 11.23 2.38
N PRO A 131 -4.95 10.78 1.90
CA PRO A 131 -3.63 11.20 2.39
C PRO A 131 -3.33 12.69 2.22
N THR A 132 -4.17 13.47 1.55
CA THR A 132 -3.95 14.89 1.30
C THR A 132 -4.43 15.84 2.42
N GLY A 133 -5.13 15.32 3.45
CA GLY A 133 -5.53 16.07 4.64
C GLY A 133 -6.53 17.22 4.39
N GLY A 134 -7.30 17.62 5.42
CA GLY A 134 -8.09 18.85 5.32
C GLY A 134 -9.37 19.03 6.15
N ILE A 135 -9.76 18.09 7.02
CA ILE A 135 -10.94 18.33 7.89
C ILE A 135 -10.49 19.03 9.17
N PRO A 136 -11.04 20.22 9.49
CA PRO A 136 -10.66 21.02 10.65
C PRO A 136 -11.39 20.51 11.89
N TRP A 137 -11.10 19.28 12.29
CA TRP A 137 -11.72 18.59 13.43
C TRP A 137 -11.62 19.40 14.72
N ASP A 138 -12.74 19.51 15.43
CA ASP A 138 -12.73 19.81 16.87
C ASP A 138 -12.62 18.46 17.60
N LYS A 139 -11.37 18.02 17.82
CA LYS A 139 -11.07 16.64 18.27
C LYS A 139 -11.81 16.25 19.55
N GLU A 140 -11.94 17.16 20.50
CA GLU A 140 -12.65 16.90 21.76
C GLU A 140 -14.15 16.66 21.54
N LYS A 141 -14.78 17.48 20.69
CA LYS A 141 -16.19 17.26 20.33
C LYS A 141 -16.38 16.01 19.48
N ALA A 142 -15.44 15.70 18.59
CA ALA A 142 -15.46 14.48 17.80
C ALA A 142 -15.32 13.23 18.68
N TYR A 143 -14.39 13.19 19.64
CA TYR A 143 -14.31 12.07 20.61
C TYR A 143 -15.62 11.88 21.37
N ALA A 144 -16.21 12.97 21.90
CA ALA A 144 -17.48 12.89 22.62
C ALA A 144 -18.64 12.40 21.72
N TYR A 145 -18.68 12.87 20.47
CA TYR A 145 -19.67 12.47 19.48
C TYR A 145 -19.58 10.97 19.13
N TYR A 146 -18.40 10.47 18.79
CA TYR A 146 -18.22 9.06 18.42
C TYR A 146 -18.27 8.10 19.62
N SER A 147 -17.88 8.56 20.81
CA SER A 147 -18.05 7.80 22.04
C SER A 147 -19.53 7.63 22.39
N SER A 148 -20.34 8.69 22.32
CA SER A 148 -21.77 8.64 22.64
C SER A 148 -22.64 7.92 21.59
N GLY A 149 -22.27 7.99 20.31
CA GLY A 149 -23.02 7.33 19.22
C GLY A 149 -22.64 5.87 18.97
N ASN A 150 -21.33 5.59 18.93
CA ASN A 150 -20.79 4.33 18.41
C ASN A 150 -20.00 3.53 19.45
N ASN A 151 -19.89 4.02 20.70
CA ASN A 151 -19.04 3.47 21.77
C ASN A 151 -17.59 3.28 21.32
N LEU A 152 -17.05 4.24 20.57
CA LEU A 152 -15.64 4.24 20.20
C LEU A 152 -14.82 4.92 21.31
N ASP A 153 -13.71 4.30 21.68
CA ASP A 153 -12.71 4.96 22.52
C ASP A 153 -11.87 5.96 21.69
N ARG A 154 -11.05 6.77 22.37
CA ARG A 154 -10.27 7.82 21.72
C ARG A 154 -9.29 7.25 20.71
N GLU A 155 -8.60 6.16 21.05
CA GLU A 155 -7.63 5.49 20.18
C GLU A 155 -8.28 4.96 18.90
N THR A 156 -9.49 4.42 19.01
CA THR A 156 -10.29 3.97 17.86
C THR A 156 -10.79 5.14 17.03
N VAL A 157 -11.17 6.27 17.64
CA VAL A 157 -11.53 7.49 16.89
C VAL A 157 -10.32 8.07 16.18
N ASP A 158 -9.15 8.06 16.82
CA ASP A 158 -7.89 8.44 16.20
C ASP A 158 -7.64 7.57 14.96
N HIS A 159 -7.70 6.25 15.09
CA HIS A 159 -7.39 5.30 14.00
C HIS A 159 -8.45 5.23 12.89
N ASN A 160 -9.74 5.33 13.22
CA ASN A 160 -10.82 5.10 12.24
C ASN A 160 -11.36 6.39 11.61
N ILE A 161 -11.16 7.54 12.28
CA ILE A 161 -11.80 8.81 11.87
C ILE A 161 -10.77 9.89 11.55
N PHE A 162 -9.71 10.03 12.37
CA PHE A 162 -8.71 11.07 12.15
C PHE A 162 -7.53 10.58 11.31
N ASP A 163 -7.21 9.29 11.40
CA ASP A 163 -6.15 8.66 10.63
C ASP A 163 -6.56 8.55 9.16
N TYR A 164 -5.62 8.96 8.32
CA TYR A 164 -5.70 8.76 6.87
C TYR A 164 -5.33 7.32 6.54
N TYR A 165 -6.04 6.69 5.60
CA TYR A 165 -5.85 5.27 5.29
C TYR A 165 -4.43 4.99 4.77
N SER A 166 -3.79 4.00 5.39
CA SER A 166 -2.35 3.72 5.36
C SER A 166 -1.85 2.87 4.20
N PHE A 167 -2.04 3.31 2.96
CA PHE A 167 -1.50 2.53 1.83
C PHE A 167 -0.83 3.40 0.80
N THR A 168 0.17 2.85 0.10
CA THR A 168 0.73 3.49 -1.10
C THR A 168 -0.42 3.68 -2.10
N ILE A 169 -1.02 4.86 -2.09
CA ILE A 169 -2.14 5.23 -2.97
C ILE A 169 -1.51 5.67 -4.28
N SER A 170 -1.61 4.83 -5.31
CA SER A 170 -1.10 5.17 -6.64
C SER A 170 -2.13 5.91 -7.50
N ARG A 171 -3.39 5.98 -7.06
CA ARG A 171 -4.51 6.57 -7.80
C ARG A 171 -5.42 7.29 -6.82
N PHE A 172 -5.52 8.61 -6.98
CA PHE A 172 -6.45 9.47 -6.27
C PHE A 172 -7.15 10.38 -7.29
N SER A 173 -8.38 10.82 -6.98
CA SER A 173 -9.09 11.88 -7.72
C SER A 173 -8.91 13.25 -7.04
N ASP A 174 -9.57 14.29 -7.55
CA ASP A 174 -9.85 15.49 -6.74
C ASP A 174 -10.99 15.20 -5.73
N VAL A 175 -11.15 16.03 -4.68
CA VAL A 175 -12.22 15.86 -3.66
C VAL A 175 -13.58 15.80 -4.35
N ASP A 176 -14.33 14.73 -4.09
CA ASP A 176 -15.73 14.72 -4.44
C ASP A 176 -16.63 14.69 -3.20
N LYS A 177 -17.19 15.85 -2.86
CA LYS A 177 -18.20 15.96 -1.78
C LYS A 177 -19.47 15.15 -2.03
N SER A 178 -19.70 14.75 -3.29
CA SER A 178 -20.79 13.89 -3.70
C SER A 178 -20.42 12.41 -3.77
N SER A 179 -19.16 12.04 -3.49
CA SER A 179 -18.72 10.63 -3.48
C SER A 179 -19.54 9.80 -2.51
N ILE A 180 -19.89 8.59 -2.94
CA ILE A 180 -20.51 7.60 -2.08
C ILE A 180 -19.62 7.20 -0.91
N MET A 181 -18.29 7.34 -1.02
CA MET A 181 -17.30 7.02 0.01
C MET A 181 -17.05 8.17 0.99
N MET A 182 -17.77 9.28 0.84
CA MET A 182 -17.71 10.40 1.77
C MET A 182 -18.36 10.02 3.11
N TYR A 183 -17.60 10.14 4.19
CA TYR A 183 -18.13 9.95 5.53
C TYR A 183 -18.91 11.18 5.98
N GLU A 184 -19.98 10.98 6.74
CA GLU A 184 -20.80 12.08 7.25
C GLU A 184 -20.11 12.77 8.44
N ILE A 185 -19.87 14.07 8.30
CA ILE A 185 -19.17 14.88 9.28
C ILE A 185 -20.09 16.02 9.67
N PRO A 186 -20.69 16.02 10.87
CA PRO A 186 -21.55 17.11 11.29
C PRO A 186 -20.76 18.38 11.63
N LYS A 187 -21.38 19.56 11.42
CA LYS A 187 -20.80 20.86 11.76
C LYS A 187 -20.37 20.97 13.24
N SER A 188 -21.02 20.21 14.12
CA SER A 188 -20.78 20.25 15.56
C SER A 188 -19.42 19.71 15.98
N ILE A 189 -18.73 18.95 15.12
CA ILE A 189 -17.44 18.33 15.41
C ILE A 189 -16.29 18.93 14.58
N THR A 190 -16.51 20.11 13.99
CA THR A 190 -15.49 20.86 13.25
C THR A 190 -15.36 22.29 13.78
N THR A 191 -14.18 22.88 13.64
CA THR A 191 -13.83 24.19 14.23
C THR A 191 -14.29 25.38 13.39
N ASN A 192 -14.64 25.18 12.11
CA ASN A 192 -15.04 26.24 11.18
C ASN A 192 -16.41 26.01 10.51
N GLY A 193 -17.19 25.05 11.01
CA GLY A 193 -18.49 24.69 10.44
C GLY A 193 -18.43 23.87 9.14
N TYR A 194 -17.26 23.29 8.81
CA TYR A 194 -17.15 22.27 7.77
C TYR A 194 -18.07 21.09 8.07
N PHE A 195 -18.75 20.59 7.04
CA PHE A 195 -19.60 19.41 7.15
C PHE A 195 -19.68 18.69 5.81
N THR A 196 -20.04 17.42 5.89
CA THR A 196 -20.37 16.56 4.75
C THR A 196 -21.69 15.88 5.04
N VAL A 197 -22.33 15.37 3.99
CA VAL A 197 -23.59 14.63 4.09
C VAL A 197 -23.40 13.23 3.56
N SER A 198 -24.20 12.31 4.06
CA SER A 198 -24.35 10.97 3.52
C SER A 198 -24.89 11.02 2.09
N ASN A 199 -24.04 10.71 1.11
CA ASN A 199 -24.44 10.59 -0.30
C ASN A 199 -25.13 9.24 -0.54
N THR A 200 -26.09 9.18 -1.45
CA THR A 200 -26.94 7.97 -1.63
C THR A 200 -26.69 7.22 -2.93
N LYS A 201 -25.82 7.74 -3.81
CA LYS A 201 -25.52 7.20 -5.14
C LYS A 201 -24.06 7.47 -5.50
N LEU A 202 -23.53 6.71 -6.47
CA LEU A 202 -22.22 6.98 -7.08
C LEU A 202 -22.17 8.34 -7.75
N SER A 203 -21.16 9.12 -7.42
CA SER A 203 -20.84 10.35 -8.15
C SER A 203 -20.19 10.05 -9.51
N ASP A 204 -20.04 11.06 -10.36
CA ASP A 204 -19.30 10.89 -11.62
C ASP A 204 -17.80 10.66 -11.38
N THR A 205 -17.26 11.18 -10.27
CA THR A 205 -15.90 10.90 -9.84
C THR A 205 -15.75 9.45 -9.41
N ASP A 206 -16.67 8.90 -8.61
CA ASP A 206 -16.64 7.49 -8.19
C ASP A 206 -16.61 6.56 -9.42
N LYS A 207 -17.49 6.83 -10.39
CA LYS A 207 -17.62 6.06 -11.64
C LYS A 207 -16.34 6.14 -12.47
N THR A 208 -15.80 7.34 -12.64
CA THR A 208 -14.59 7.56 -13.45
C THR A 208 -13.35 6.96 -12.78
N PHE A 209 -13.26 7.13 -11.46
CA PHE A 209 -12.18 6.60 -10.66
C PHE A 209 -12.16 5.08 -10.70
N ILE A 210 -13.28 4.41 -10.42
CA ILE A 210 -13.31 2.94 -10.42
C ILE A 210 -13.11 2.36 -11.82
N ALA A 211 -13.59 3.05 -12.87
CA ALA A 211 -13.32 2.66 -14.26
C ALA A 211 -11.85 2.88 -14.63
N THR A 212 -11.17 3.82 -13.99
CA THR A 212 -9.72 3.99 -14.15
C THR A 212 -8.97 2.89 -13.40
N VAL A 213 -9.37 2.55 -12.18
CA VAL A 213 -8.71 1.54 -11.35
C VAL A 213 -8.95 0.12 -11.89
N TYR A 214 -10.19 -0.18 -12.31
CA TYR A 214 -10.61 -1.42 -12.94
C TYR A 214 -11.27 -1.14 -14.30
N PRO A 215 -10.49 -0.97 -15.38
CA PRO A 215 -11.03 -0.71 -16.71
C PRO A 215 -12.01 -1.78 -17.19
N PRO A 216 -13.25 -1.42 -17.59
CA PRO A 216 -14.28 -2.36 -18.05
C PRO A 216 -13.88 -3.23 -19.26
N SER A 217 -12.97 -2.72 -20.10
CA SER A 217 -12.43 -3.42 -21.28
C SER A 217 -11.22 -4.32 -20.99
N GLY A 218 -10.74 -4.36 -19.74
CA GLY A 218 -9.50 -5.07 -19.38
C GLY A 218 -8.21 -4.36 -19.80
N ALA A 219 -8.27 -3.19 -20.46
CA ALA A 219 -7.09 -2.42 -20.86
C ALA A 219 -6.50 -1.65 -19.67
N ALA A 220 -5.21 -1.82 -19.38
CA ALA A 220 -4.53 -1.06 -18.33
C ALA A 220 -4.47 0.44 -18.68
N THR A 221 -5.00 1.33 -17.83
CA THR A 221 -4.90 2.77 -18.02
C THR A 221 -3.74 3.36 -17.23
N SER A 222 -2.91 4.13 -17.93
CA SER A 222 -1.63 4.74 -17.54
C SER A 222 -1.78 6.04 -16.75
N ALA A 223 -1.01 6.23 -15.68
CA ALA A 223 -0.84 7.53 -15.02
C ALA A 223 0.44 8.27 -15.40
N LEU A 224 1.39 7.63 -16.10
CA LEU A 224 2.69 8.24 -16.44
C LEU A 224 2.87 8.32 -17.97
N LYS A 225 2.65 9.51 -18.55
CA LYS A 225 2.87 9.77 -19.98
C LYS A 225 4.35 9.73 -20.38
N THR A 226 5.27 9.96 -19.44
CA THR A 226 6.74 9.90 -19.58
C THR A 226 7.36 9.48 -18.21
N GLY A 227 8.57 8.90 -18.17
CA GLY A 227 9.23 8.50 -16.90
C GLY A 227 9.30 6.99 -16.57
N PRO A 228 9.81 6.57 -15.40
CA PRO A 228 9.83 5.16 -14.99
C PRO A 228 8.43 4.60 -14.79
N ASP A 229 8.17 3.36 -15.19
CA ASP A 229 6.92 2.67 -14.87
C ASP A 229 7.04 1.95 -13.52
N VAL A 230 5.94 1.88 -12.78
CA VAL A 230 5.91 1.32 -11.43
C VAL A 230 4.85 0.25 -11.32
N SER A 231 5.14 -0.81 -10.57
CA SER A 231 4.20 -1.90 -10.34
C SER A 231 4.48 -2.62 -9.03
N LYS A 232 3.48 -3.35 -8.54
CA LYS A 232 3.57 -4.22 -7.36
C LYS A 232 2.96 -5.58 -7.67
N PHE A 233 3.41 -6.58 -6.93
CA PHE A 233 2.87 -7.93 -6.95
C PHE A 233 2.77 -8.46 -5.53
N ASN A 234 1.60 -8.96 -5.17
CA ASN A 234 1.36 -9.70 -3.94
C ASN A 234 1.05 -11.17 -4.27
N THR A 235 1.70 -12.09 -3.56
CA THR A 235 1.47 -13.54 -3.75
C THR A 235 0.00 -13.94 -3.55
N MET A 236 -0.74 -13.22 -2.72
CA MET A 236 -2.17 -13.43 -2.48
C MET A 236 -3.06 -13.14 -3.71
N GLU A 237 -2.51 -12.49 -4.75
CA GLU A 237 -3.23 -12.25 -6.00
C GLU A 237 -3.39 -13.50 -6.87
N VAL A 238 -2.53 -14.50 -6.67
CA VAL A 238 -2.49 -15.72 -7.49
C VAL A 238 -2.64 -17.00 -6.68
N ARG A 239 -2.60 -16.92 -5.35
CA ARG A 239 -2.87 -18.05 -4.45
C ARG A 239 -3.48 -17.58 -3.13
N PRO A 240 -4.24 -18.42 -2.40
CA PRO A 240 -4.66 -18.13 -1.04
C PRO A 240 -3.48 -17.91 -0.08
N TRP A 241 -3.71 -17.15 0.99
CA TRP A 241 -2.69 -16.85 1.99
C TRP A 241 -2.27 -18.10 2.80
N ASP A 242 -3.22 -19.00 3.06
CA ASP A 242 -3.08 -20.21 3.88
C ASP A 242 -2.52 -21.42 3.12
N LYS A 243 -2.25 -21.26 1.82
CA LYS A 243 -1.68 -22.30 0.95
C LYS A 243 -0.36 -21.81 0.36
N PRO A 244 0.74 -21.80 1.15
CA PRO A 244 2.04 -21.35 0.67
C PRO A 244 2.53 -22.23 -0.49
N GLN A 245 3.23 -21.61 -1.43
CA GLN A 245 3.85 -22.29 -2.57
C GLN A 245 5.29 -21.82 -2.69
N GLU A 246 6.19 -22.75 -3.04
CA GLU A 246 7.62 -22.46 -3.22
C GLU A 246 7.88 -21.43 -4.32
N LYS A 247 7.13 -21.52 -5.43
CA LYS A 247 7.21 -20.59 -6.56
C LYS A 247 5.85 -20.00 -6.83
N THR A 248 5.80 -18.67 -6.88
CA THR A 248 4.59 -17.91 -7.16
C THR A 248 4.96 -16.78 -8.13
N PHE A 249 4.25 -16.65 -9.24
CA PHE A 249 4.55 -15.62 -10.25
C PHE A 249 3.27 -15.02 -10.82
N LYS A 250 3.40 -13.82 -11.38
CA LYS A 250 2.35 -13.12 -12.12
C LYS A 250 3.00 -12.30 -13.22
N THR A 251 2.48 -12.40 -14.44
CA THR A 251 2.84 -11.46 -15.49
C THR A 251 2.29 -10.08 -15.17
N VAL A 252 3.18 -9.11 -15.05
CA VAL A 252 2.82 -7.69 -14.89
C VAL A 252 3.05 -7.01 -16.24
N ASN A 253 1.99 -6.40 -16.76
CA ASN A 253 2.06 -5.61 -17.98
C ASN A 253 2.46 -4.19 -17.62
N PHE A 254 3.36 -3.60 -18.41
CA PHE A 254 3.72 -2.20 -18.24
C PHE A 254 2.52 -1.30 -18.53
N SER A 255 2.44 -0.18 -17.83
CA SER A 255 1.40 0.84 -18.05
C SER A 255 1.58 1.57 -19.39
N LYS A 256 2.74 1.39 -20.03
CA LYS A 256 3.07 1.94 -21.35
C LYS A 256 4.02 1.02 -22.12
N GLY A 257 4.05 1.20 -23.44
CA GLY A 257 5.07 0.59 -24.28
C GLY A 257 6.43 1.26 -24.08
N PHE A 258 7.49 0.46 -24.14
CA PHE A 258 8.86 0.94 -24.16
C PHE A 258 9.52 0.50 -25.48
N ASP A 259 10.28 1.40 -26.12
CA ASP A 259 10.98 1.11 -27.39
C ASP A 259 11.91 -0.10 -27.25
N LYS A 260 12.47 -0.25 -26.06
CA LYS A 260 13.23 -1.42 -25.64
C LYS A 260 12.80 -1.85 -24.24
N PRO A 261 12.80 -3.16 -23.96
CA PRO A 261 13.15 -3.68 -22.64
C PRO A 261 13.70 -2.68 -21.58
N PRO A 262 12.93 -2.32 -20.51
CA PRO A 262 13.39 -1.41 -19.44
C PRO A 262 14.09 -2.11 -18.26
N SER A 263 14.94 -1.39 -17.55
CA SER A 263 15.56 -1.79 -16.29
C SER A 263 14.58 -1.85 -15.13
N MET A 264 14.83 -2.72 -14.15
CA MET A 264 14.01 -2.75 -12.93
C MET A 264 14.84 -2.86 -11.66
N ALA A 265 14.36 -2.18 -10.63
CA ALA A 265 14.73 -2.44 -9.26
C ALA A 265 13.56 -3.12 -8.57
N VAL A 266 13.81 -4.29 -7.99
CA VAL A 266 12.81 -5.09 -7.27
C VAL A 266 13.13 -5.02 -5.79
N GLY A 267 12.11 -4.92 -4.95
CA GLY A 267 12.28 -4.82 -3.50
C GLY A 267 11.12 -5.46 -2.75
N LEU A 268 11.42 -5.97 -1.55
CA LEU A 268 10.43 -6.55 -0.65
C LEU A 268 9.75 -5.45 0.17
N ASN A 269 8.42 -5.43 0.22
CA ASN A 269 7.67 -4.44 1.00
C ASN A 269 6.55 -5.03 1.88
N TRP A 270 6.29 -6.32 1.76
CA TRP A 270 5.38 -7.08 2.62
C TRP A 270 5.88 -8.52 2.71
N LEU A 271 6.11 -8.99 3.93
CA LEU A 271 6.50 -10.36 4.24
C LEU A 271 5.56 -10.95 5.30
N ASP A 272 5.09 -12.18 5.08
CA ASP A 272 4.43 -13.05 6.07
C ASP A 272 5.11 -14.43 5.98
N VAL A 273 6.02 -14.71 6.91
CA VAL A 273 6.89 -15.90 6.89
C VAL A 273 6.86 -16.57 8.24
N GLY A 274 6.53 -17.87 8.25
CA GLY A 274 6.55 -18.70 9.46
C GLY A 274 7.96 -18.84 10.03
N ASN A 275 8.09 -18.91 11.35
CA ASN A 275 9.38 -19.01 12.05
C ASN A 275 9.92 -20.44 12.23
N ASN A 276 9.17 -21.45 11.78
CA ASN A 276 9.53 -22.85 11.96
C ASN A 276 10.66 -23.33 11.02
N ALA A 277 11.00 -22.54 10.01
CA ALA A 277 12.05 -22.80 9.04
C ALA A 277 12.90 -21.53 8.81
N ASN A 278 14.04 -21.71 8.15
CA ASN A 278 14.85 -20.59 7.69
C ASN A 278 14.01 -19.69 6.77
N ILE A 279 14.20 -18.37 6.87
CA ILE A 279 13.59 -17.44 5.92
C ILE A 279 14.25 -17.69 4.57
N ARG A 280 13.45 -17.97 3.53
CA ARG A 280 13.92 -18.08 2.14
C ARG A 280 12.94 -17.37 1.24
N VAL A 281 13.15 -16.08 1.06
CA VAL A 281 12.30 -15.25 0.21
C VAL A 281 13.16 -14.62 -0.86
N SER A 282 12.73 -14.72 -2.11
CA SER A 282 13.33 -14.04 -3.24
C SER A 282 12.24 -13.41 -4.10
N ALA A 283 12.32 -12.10 -4.26
CA ALA A 283 11.59 -11.36 -5.27
C ALA A 283 12.58 -11.00 -6.37
N TYR A 284 12.36 -11.59 -7.53
CA TYR A 284 13.03 -11.24 -8.76
C TYR A 284 11.95 -11.16 -9.83
N ALA A 285 12.37 -10.86 -11.04
CA ALA A 285 11.50 -11.07 -12.15
C ALA A 285 12.31 -11.91 -13.22
N ASP A 286 11.66 -12.73 -14.06
CA ASP A 286 12.14 -13.38 -15.33
C ASP A 286 11.27 -13.02 -16.60
N ASP A 287 11.76 -13.06 -17.88
CA ASP A 287 11.04 -12.92 -19.22
C ASP A 287 10.59 -11.53 -19.86
N ILE A 288 11.44 -10.47 -20.03
CA ILE A 288 10.96 -9.10 -20.39
C ILE A 288 10.88 -9.02 -21.90
N LYS A 289 9.71 -8.55 -22.31
CA LYS A 289 9.29 -8.16 -23.64
C LYS A 289 8.87 -6.69 -23.61
N GLN A 290 8.69 -6.07 -24.77
CA GLN A 290 8.25 -4.66 -24.88
C GLN A 290 6.92 -4.34 -24.17
N GLY A 291 6.13 -5.35 -23.75
CA GLY A 291 4.86 -5.20 -23.01
C GLY A 291 4.65 -6.10 -21.77
N SER A 292 5.64 -6.90 -21.33
CA SER A 292 5.58 -7.74 -20.10
C SER A 292 7.01 -8.05 -19.61
N ALA A 293 7.25 -8.43 -18.35
CA ALA A 293 8.60 -8.45 -17.77
C ALA A 293 9.25 -9.84 -17.51
N THR A 294 10.59 -10.16 -17.48
CA THR A 294 11.94 -9.62 -16.93
C THR A 294 13.29 -9.64 -17.71
N LEU A 295 14.18 -8.67 -17.39
CA LEU A 295 15.29 -8.15 -18.20
C LEU A 295 16.58 -7.69 -17.48
N HIS A 296 17.60 -7.53 -18.33
CA HIS A 296 18.71 -6.58 -18.28
C HIS A 296 18.49 -5.31 -19.14
N VAL A 297 18.69 -4.15 -18.51
CA VAL A 297 18.64 -2.77 -19.04
C VAL A 297 19.23 -2.59 -20.43
N ALA A 298 18.58 -1.73 -21.21
CA ALA A 298 19.24 -1.00 -22.27
C ALA A 298 19.41 0.50 -21.89
N GLU A 299 20.61 1.01 -22.14
CA GLU A 299 21.31 2.20 -21.64
C GLU A 299 20.69 3.62 -21.82
N ASN A 300 19.41 3.80 -22.14
CA ASN A 300 18.94 5.11 -22.68
C ASN A 300 18.13 6.01 -21.74
N ASP A 301 17.98 5.72 -20.44
CA ASP A 301 17.70 6.80 -19.50
C ASP A 301 19.05 7.37 -19.04
N PRO A 302 19.47 8.54 -19.53
CA PRO A 302 20.80 9.10 -19.22
C PRO A 302 20.93 9.44 -17.73
N ASP A 303 19.83 9.53 -17.00
CA ASP A 303 19.84 9.93 -15.60
C ASP A 303 19.80 8.73 -14.65
N PHE A 304 19.03 7.68 -14.93
CA PHE A 304 18.94 6.54 -14.01
C PHE A 304 19.89 5.38 -14.34
N GLN A 305 20.60 4.90 -13.33
CA GLN A 305 21.31 3.61 -13.35
C GLN A 305 20.75 2.71 -12.26
N VAL A 306 20.61 1.43 -12.56
CA VAL A 306 20.14 0.45 -11.57
C VAL A 306 20.96 -0.81 -11.68
N GLY A 307 20.99 -1.57 -10.60
CA GLY A 307 21.62 -2.88 -10.59
C GLY A 307 21.25 -3.65 -9.33
N LYS A 308 21.95 -4.76 -9.13
CA LYS A 308 21.83 -5.60 -7.94
C LYS A 308 23.20 -6.13 -7.52
N PHE A 309 23.29 -6.52 -6.27
CA PHE A 309 24.43 -7.21 -5.69
C PHE A 309 23.94 -8.36 -4.83
N SER A 310 24.50 -9.56 -5.00
CA SER A 310 24.27 -10.66 -4.08
C SER A 310 25.51 -10.94 -3.25
N THR A 311 25.32 -11.20 -1.94
CA THR A 311 26.41 -11.64 -1.07
C THR A 311 27.07 -12.93 -1.58
N THR A 312 26.28 -13.77 -2.28
CA THR A 312 26.77 -15.01 -2.89
C THR A 312 27.72 -14.80 -4.08
N ASP A 313 27.82 -13.57 -4.59
CA ASP A 313 28.80 -13.20 -5.60
C ASP A 313 30.22 -13.09 -5.00
N ASP A 314 30.35 -12.89 -3.69
CA ASP A 314 31.63 -12.70 -2.97
C ASP A 314 32.02 -13.88 -2.08
N HIS A 315 31.05 -14.65 -1.59
CA HIS A 315 31.33 -15.85 -0.81
C HIS A 315 30.27 -16.93 -1.05
N PRO A 316 30.61 -18.23 -0.94
CA PRO A 316 29.61 -19.26 -1.12
C PRO A 316 28.55 -19.21 -0.01
N TRP A 317 27.32 -19.58 -0.35
CA TRP A 317 26.16 -19.52 0.55
C TRP A 317 26.35 -20.31 1.86
N ASN A 318 27.15 -21.37 1.83
CA ASN A 318 27.45 -22.23 2.97
C ASN A 318 28.60 -21.74 3.86
N ARG A 319 29.14 -20.54 3.59
CA ARG A 319 30.13 -19.85 4.42
C ARG A 319 29.60 -18.44 4.73
N PRO A 320 28.53 -18.33 5.55
CA PRO A 320 27.90 -17.05 5.84
C PRO A 320 28.90 -16.08 6.47
N GLN A 321 28.79 -14.80 6.10
CA GLN A 321 29.61 -13.73 6.65
C GLN A 321 28.71 -12.67 7.27
N GLN A 322 29.14 -12.16 8.42
CA GLN A 322 28.37 -11.13 9.11
C GLN A 322 28.38 -9.81 8.34
N LYS A 323 29.49 -9.49 7.66
CA LYS A 323 29.66 -8.28 6.87
C LYS A 323 30.07 -8.64 5.46
N THR A 324 29.36 -8.10 4.48
CA THR A 324 29.69 -8.27 3.06
C THR A 324 29.60 -6.92 2.37
N SER A 325 30.69 -6.48 1.74
CA SER A 325 30.71 -5.25 0.98
C SER A 325 31.42 -5.39 -0.35
N ARG A 326 30.93 -4.66 -1.36
CA ARG A 326 31.49 -4.65 -2.71
C ARG A 326 31.46 -3.26 -3.31
N ARG A 327 32.56 -2.86 -3.96
CA ARG A 327 32.58 -1.67 -4.80
C ARG A 327 31.75 -1.91 -6.06
N ILE A 328 30.72 -1.09 -6.27
CA ILE A 328 29.90 -1.08 -7.47
C ILE A 328 30.30 0.13 -8.31
N ASN A 329 30.79 -0.14 -9.51
CA ASN A 329 31.08 0.90 -10.50
C ASN A 329 29.82 1.19 -11.32
N PHE A 330 29.53 2.46 -11.53
CA PHE A 330 28.49 2.87 -12.45
C PHE A 330 28.92 2.57 -13.88
N ALA A 331 27.97 2.16 -14.72
CA ALA A 331 28.21 1.91 -16.14
C ALA A 331 28.59 3.22 -16.86
N ARG A 332 28.04 4.34 -16.39
CA ARG A 332 28.42 5.69 -16.81
C ARG A 332 28.72 6.58 -15.61
N GLU A 333 29.71 7.44 -15.75
CA GLU A 333 30.03 8.44 -14.74
C GLU A 333 28.93 9.51 -14.68
N PHE A 334 28.59 9.96 -13.46
CA PHE A 334 27.69 11.09 -13.26
C PHE A 334 28.46 12.41 -13.25
N GLU A 335 27.85 13.52 -13.71
CA GLU A 335 28.45 14.88 -13.67
C GLU A 335 28.63 15.44 -12.24
N GLY A 336 28.35 14.64 -11.21
CA GLY A 336 28.56 14.92 -9.79
C GLY A 336 28.20 13.70 -8.95
N THR A 337 28.28 13.81 -7.62
CA THR A 337 27.89 12.70 -6.73
C THR A 337 26.38 12.43 -6.85
N PRO A 338 25.97 11.23 -7.33
CA PRO A 338 24.57 10.88 -7.45
C PRO A 338 23.95 10.56 -6.08
N LYS A 339 22.63 10.50 -6.02
CA LYS A 339 21.93 9.81 -4.93
C LYS A 339 21.82 8.32 -5.26
N VAL A 340 22.06 7.47 -4.27
CA VAL A 340 21.93 6.01 -4.39
C VAL A 340 20.92 5.51 -3.37
N VAL A 341 19.90 4.81 -3.85
CA VAL A 341 18.87 4.17 -3.03
C VAL A 341 19.09 2.66 -3.09
N VAL A 342 19.09 1.99 -1.94
CA VAL A 342 19.37 0.54 -1.83
C VAL A 342 18.28 -0.16 -1.04
N TRP A 343 17.84 -1.33 -1.47
CA TRP A 343 16.87 -2.15 -0.72
C TRP A 343 17.03 -3.65 -1.00
N LEU A 344 16.48 -4.47 -0.12
CA LEU A 344 16.54 -5.93 -0.14
C LEU A 344 15.48 -6.52 -1.08
N SER A 345 15.88 -7.59 -1.77
CA SER A 345 15.07 -8.37 -2.72
C SER A 345 15.13 -9.87 -2.45
N LEU A 346 16.19 -10.35 -1.80
CA LEU A 346 16.37 -11.74 -1.39
C LEU A 346 16.90 -11.81 0.04
N LEU A 347 16.37 -12.73 0.83
CA LEU A 347 16.84 -13.10 2.17
C LEU A 347 16.83 -14.63 2.32
N ASP A 348 18.00 -15.18 2.69
CA ASP A 348 18.17 -16.53 3.22
C ASP A 348 18.83 -16.44 4.61
N MET A 349 18.03 -16.59 5.66
CA MET A 349 18.45 -16.35 7.05
C MET A 349 18.12 -17.54 7.94
N ASP A 350 19.05 -17.89 8.81
CA ASP A 350 18.84 -18.96 9.79
C ASP A 350 17.74 -18.60 10.80
N LYS A 351 16.98 -19.60 11.24
CA LYS A 351 15.88 -19.42 12.20
C LYS A 351 16.30 -19.37 13.67
N THR A 352 17.54 -19.75 13.99
CA THR A 352 17.95 -19.98 15.39
C THR A 352 18.27 -18.69 16.15
N SER A 353 18.39 -17.57 15.45
CA SER A 353 18.67 -16.23 15.98
C SER A 353 17.71 -15.22 15.37
N ASN A 354 17.54 -14.05 16.01
CA ASN A 354 16.68 -13.01 15.45
C ASN A 354 17.15 -12.61 14.06
N TRP A 355 16.21 -12.23 13.20
CA TRP A 355 16.53 -11.88 11.82
C TRP A 355 16.94 -10.43 11.73
N ARG A 356 18.26 -10.22 11.66
CA ARG A 356 18.88 -8.90 11.61
C ARG A 356 19.72 -8.68 10.36
N VAL A 357 19.35 -7.71 9.54
CA VAL A 357 20.08 -7.38 8.30
C VAL A 357 19.92 -5.91 7.96
N LEU A 358 20.94 -5.32 7.35
CA LEU A 358 20.96 -3.94 6.87
C LEU A 358 21.67 -3.87 5.52
N ALA A 359 20.99 -3.33 4.50
CA ALA A 359 21.56 -3.01 3.20
C ALA A 359 21.74 -1.49 3.05
N THR A 360 22.95 -1.04 2.74
CA THR A 360 23.29 0.39 2.58
C THR A 360 24.25 0.65 1.43
N ALA A 361 24.28 1.91 0.96
CA ALA A 361 25.33 2.43 0.09
C ALA A 361 26.23 3.38 0.90
N SER A 362 27.55 3.20 0.82
CA SER A 362 28.58 4.11 1.33
C SER A 362 29.51 4.56 0.21
N ASP A 363 30.42 5.50 0.51
CA ASP A 363 31.49 5.94 -0.39
C ASP A 363 31.02 6.31 -1.82
N VAL A 364 29.88 6.98 -1.89
CA VAL A 364 29.26 7.38 -3.17
C VAL A 364 30.10 8.48 -3.82
N SER A 365 30.43 8.27 -5.08
CA SER A 365 31.21 9.17 -5.96
C SER A 365 30.57 9.22 -7.34
N SER A 366 31.06 10.07 -8.24
CA SER A 366 30.60 10.11 -9.64
C SER A 366 30.76 8.77 -10.38
N GLN A 367 31.74 7.94 -9.97
CA GLN A 367 32.12 6.70 -10.63
C GLN A 367 31.50 5.43 -10.03
N GLY A 368 31.00 5.51 -8.80
CA GLY A 368 30.48 4.33 -8.10
C GLY A 368 30.23 4.56 -6.62
N PHE A 369 29.85 3.48 -5.94
CA PHE A 369 29.59 3.44 -4.50
C PHE A 369 29.98 2.08 -3.92
N THR A 370 30.10 1.97 -2.60
CA THR A 370 30.28 0.71 -1.90
C THR A 370 28.91 0.20 -1.44
N MET A 371 28.50 -0.99 -1.91
CA MET A 371 27.32 -1.69 -1.42
C MET A 371 27.70 -2.47 -0.17
N ASN A 372 26.91 -2.35 0.91
CA ASN A 372 27.10 -3.12 2.14
C ASN A 372 25.81 -3.90 2.46
N ILE A 373 25.94 -5.18 2.76
CA ILE A 373 24.86 -6.02 3.30
C ILE A 373 25.40 -6.69 4.57
N ASP A 374 24.99 -6.16 5.71
CA ASP A 374 25.54 -6.51 7.01
C ASP A 374 24.48 -7.08 7.93
N THR A 375 24.90 -7.95 8.82
CA THR A 375 24.12 -8.47 9.95
C THR A 375 24.82 -8.14 11.26
N TRP A 376 24.14 -8.37 12.37
CA TRP A 376 24.73 -8.18 13.70
C TRP A 376 24.29 -9.23 14.71
N ALA A 377 25.02 -9.23 15.83
CA ALA A 377 24.92 -10.20 16.91
C ALA A 377 25.15 -11.63 16.38
N ASP A 378 24.23 -12.52 16.67
CA ASP A 378 24.27 -13.96 16.40
C ASP A 378 23.56 -14.35 15.09
N THR A 379 23.15 -13.37 14.29
CA THR A 379 22.41 -13.61 13.04
C THR A 379 23.28 -14.32 12.00
N VAL A 380 22.77 -15.41 11.44
CA VAL A 380 23.40 -16.12 10.33
C VAL A 380 22.66 -15.82 9.02
N LEU A 381 23.34 -15.11 8.11
CA LEU A 381 22.85 -14.77 6.77
C LEU A 381 23.54 -15.64 5.73
N TYR A 382 22.81 -16.62 5.18
CA TYR A 382 23.32 -17.50 4.13
C TYR A 382 23.43 -16.78 2.78
N ALA A 383 22.42 -15.98 2.46
CA ALA A 383 22.39 -15.18 1.23
C ALA A 383 21.49 -13.95 1.37
N ALA A 384 21.88 -12.87 0.72
CA ALA A 384 21.00 -11.74 0.44
C ALA A 384 21.28 -11.16 -0.94
N THR A 385 20.27 -10.47 -1.48
CA THR A 385 20.42 -9.64 -2.68
C THR A 385 19.80 -8.28 -2.42
N ALA A 386 20.56 -7.22 -2.69
CA ALA A 386 20.07 -5.86 -2.68
C ALA A 386 20.05 -5.28 -4.10
N HIS A 387 18.97 -4.59 -4.45
CA HIS A 387 18.88 -3.76 -5.64
C HIS A 387 19.27 -2.32 -5.29
N TRP A 388 19.75 -1.60 -6.29
CA TRP A 388 20.08 -0.19 -6.17
C TRP A 388 19.56 0.63 -7.35
N ILE A 389 19.24 1.89 -7.08
CA ILE A 389 18.93 2.93 -8.06
C ILE A 389 19.84 4.12 -7.79
N ALA A 390 20.56 4.57 -8.80
CA ALA A 390 21.37 5.78 -8.78
C ALA A 390 20.83 6.82 -9.77
N TYR A 391 20.80 8.08 -9.37
CA TYR A 391 20.35 9.20 -10.20
C TYR A 391 21.07 10.51 -9.82
N PRO A 392 21.16 11.52 -10.72
CA PRO A 392 21.85 12.76 -10.42
C PRO A 392 21.17 13.47 -9.25
N SER A 393 21.95 13.93 -8.28
CA SER A 393 21.43 14.56 -7.07
C SER A 393 20.61 15.83 -7.32
N TYR A 394 20.84 16.49 -8.47
CA TYR A 394 20.13 17.67 -8.94
C TYR A 394 18.88 17.36 -9.80
N LYS A 395 18.57 16.09 -10.07
CA LYS A 395 17.45 15.73 -10.95
C LYS A 395 16.12 16.16 -10.33
N ALA A 396 15.40 17.04 -11.03
CA ALA A 396 14.05 17.45 -10.65
C ALA A 396 13.05 16.30 -10.82
N GLY A 397 11.98 16.31 -10.02
CA GLY A 397 10.94 15.28 -10.10
C GLY A 397 11.36 13.90 -9.56
N VAL A 398 12.47 13.82 -8.81
CA VAL A 398 12.86 12.62 -8.07
C VAL A 398 13.51 12.96 -6.74
N THR A 399 13.16 12.23 -5.69
CA THR A 399 13.94 12.20 -4.46
C THR A 399 13.88 10.81 -3.84
N GLY A 400 14.80 10.53 -2.94
CA GLY A 400 14.97 9.23 -2.32
C GLY A 400 15.75 9.38 -1.03
N GLY A 401 15.56 8.41 -0.15
CA GLY A 401 16.11 8.43 1.20
C GLY A 401 15.70 7.18 1.96
N THR A 402 15.82 7.25 3.27
CA THR A 402 15.54 6.14 4.19
C THR A 402 14.74 6.61 5.39
N TYR A 403 13.97 5.71 6.00
CA TYR A 403 13.35 5.89 7.30
C TYR A 403 13.41 4.58 8.07
N LYS A 404 13.42 4.64 9.40
CA LYS A 404 13.46 3.45 10.26
C LYS A 404 12.72 3.66 11.58
N VAL A 405 12.30 2.56 12.17
CA VAL A 405 11.58 2.54 13.45
C VAL A 405 12.40 3.17 14.58
N SER A 406 13.71 2.96 14.61
CA SER A 406 14.57 3.58 15.63
C SER A 406 14.63 5.12 15.58
N ASP A 407 14.12 5.76 14.52
CA ASP A 407 14.06 7.23 14.43
C ASP A 407 12.92 7.80 15.30
N ILE A 408 11.92 6.98 15.65
CA ILE A 408 10.71 7.44 16.36
C ILE A 408 10.53 6.77 17.73
N ARG A 409 11.28 5.71 18.02
CA ARG A 409 11.26 5.04 19.32
C ARG A 409 12.53 4.22 19.58
N PRO A 410 12.87 3.94 20.84
CA PRO A 410 13.88 2.94 21.19
C PRO A 410 13.55 1.54 20.65
N TRP A 411 14.60 0.75 20.39
CA TRP A 411 14.48 -0.60 19.83
C TRP A 411 13.90 -1.61 20.84
N ASP A 412 14.12 -1.38 22.14
CA ASP A 412 13.73 -2.24 23.26
C ASP A 412 12.25 -2.07 23.68
N GLN A 413 11.51 -1.23 22.96
CA GLN A 413 10.06 -1.04 23.13
C GLN A 413 9.31 -1.45 21.86
N PRO A 414 9.30 -2.75 21.51
CA PRO A 414 8.67 -3.22 20.29
C PRO A 414 7.17 -2.94 20.31
N ARG A 415 6.66 -2.44 19.19
CA ARG A 415 5.23 -2.25 18.92
C ARG A 415 4.94 -2.61 17.47
N LEU A 416 3.73 -3.11 17.23
CA LEU A 416 3.27 -3.53 15.92
C LEU A 416 3.15 -2.36 14.96
N GLU A 417 2.62 -1.22 15.42
CA GLU A 417 2.37 -0.05 14.57
C GLU A 417 3.43 1.03 14.78
N ASN A 418 4.04 1.48 13.69
CA ASN A 418 5.08 2.50 13.72
C ASN A 418 4.83 3.51 12.59
N LEU A 419 4.69 4.79 12.97
CA LEU A 419 4.40 5.90 12.08
C LEU A 419 5.50 6.96 12.23
N GLY A 420 5.95 7.50 11.10
CA GLY A 420 6.77 8.71 11.10
C GLY A 420 6.58 9.50 9.81
N ARG A 421 7.38 10.56 9.65
CA ARG A 421 7.32 11.44 8.48
C ARG A 421 8.70 11.60 7.86
N VAL A 422 8.72 11.71 6.54
CA VAL A 422 9.88 12.17 5.77
C VAL A 422 9.47 13.37 4.95
N ASP A 423 10.20 14.48 5.10
CA ASP A 423 10.02 15.65 4.27
C ASP A 423 10.88 15.54 3.00
N PHE A 424 10.27 15.88 1.87
CA PHE A 424 10.95 16.01 0.59
C PHE A 424 11.66 17.36 0.50
N PRO A 425 12.81 17.44 -0.19
CA PRO A 425 13.45 18.73 -0.42
C PRO A 425 12.48 19.71 -1.09
N ALA A 426 12.49 20.97 -0.64
CA ALA A 426 11.60 22.00 -1.16
C ALA A 426 11.74 22.11 -2.70
N ASN A 427 10.60 22.34 -3.37
CA ASN A 427 10.52 22.47 -4.83
C ASN A 427 10.91 21.22 -5.65
N THR A 428 11.07 20.04 -5.03
CA THR A 428 11.30 18.78 -5.77
C THR A 428 10.13 18.43 -6.68
N PHE A 429 8.90 18.63 -6.20
CA PHE A 429 7.67 18.24 -6.88
C PHE A 429 6.68 19.41 -6.95
N LYS A 430 5.87 19.43 -8.02
CA LYS A 430 4.76 20.38 -8.19
C LYS A 430 3.39 19.79 -7.82
N SER A 431 3.27 18.47 -7.84
CA SER A 431 2.06 17.69 -7.53
C SER A 431 2.46 16.40 -6.79
N PRO A 432 1.52 15.69 -6.14
CA PRO A 432 1.84 14.47 -5.40
C PRO A 432 2.54 13.44 -6.29
N SER A 433 3.57 12.82 -5.74
CA SER A 433 4.47 11.90 -6.42
C SER A 433 4.06 10.44 -6.21
N VAL A 434 4.46 9.59 -7.14
CA VAL A 434 4.48 8.13 -6.94
C VAL A 434 5.62 7.80 -5.99
N VAL A 435 5.30 7.22 -4.83
CA VAL A 435 6.31 6.74 -3.87
C VAL A 435 6.41 5.23 -3.93
N LEU A 436 7.64 4.73 -4.09
CA LEU A 436 7.99 3.35 -3.88
C LEU A 436 8.81 3.21 -2.61
N THR A 437 8.57 2.14 -1.87
CA THR A 437 9.33 1.79 -0.69
C THR A 437 9.60 0.30 -0.63
N ALA A 438 10.77 -0.06 -0.12
CA ALA A 438 11.21 -1.43 0.06
C ALA A 438 12.15 -1.54 1.26
N LEU A 439 12.11 -2.70 1.92
CA LEU A 439 12.88 -3.00 3.12
C LEU A 439 14.36 -2.85 2.84
N ASN A 440 15.07 -2.10 3.69
CA ASN A 440 16.53 -2.07 3.70
C ASN A 440 17.09 -2.55 5.03
N ARG A 441 16.25 -2.68 6.07
CA ARG A 441 16.65 -3.14 7.39
C ARG A 441 15.57 -4.00 8.05
N LEU A 442 16.00 -5.05 8.73
CA LEU A 442 15.18 -5.89 9.60
C LEU A 442 15.90 -6.14 10.93
N ASP A 443 15.13 -6.17 12.01
CA ASP A 443 15.47 -6.67 13.35
C ASP A 443 14.17 -7.18 13.98
N ILE A 444 13.89 -8.46 13.77
CA ILE A 444 12.64 -9.12 14.18
C ILE A 444 13.00 -10.35 15.01
N ASP A 445 12.26 -10.56 16.10
CA ASP A 445 12.40 -11.72 16.97
C ASP A 445 12.20 -13.04 16.22
N LYS A 446 12.99 -14.05 16.58
CA LYS A 446 12.91 -15.39 15.98
C LYS A 446 11.75 -16.24 16.50
N ASN A 447 11.30 -16.00 17.73
CA ASN A 447 10.35 -16.89 18.42
C ASN A 447 8.91 -16.68 17.93
N HIS A 448 8.70 -15.67 17.10
CA HIS A 448 7.45 -15.33 16.47
C HIS A 448 7.64 -15.24 14.96
N ASN A 449 6.55 -15.34 14.19
CA ASN A 449 6.64 -15.26 12.73
C ASN A 449 7.15 -13.89 12.28
N LEU A 450 7.87 -13.86 11.15
CA LEU A 450 8.26 -12.62 10.51
C LEU A 450 7.05 -12.06 9.77
N ARG A 451 6.48 -10.98 10.29
CA ARG A 451 5.35 -10.28 9.68
C ARG A 451 5.59 -8.79 9.68
N VAL A 452 5.80 -8.25 8.49
CA VAL A 452 6.08 -6.82 8.32
C VAL A 452 5.53 -6.32 7.01
N LYS A 453 4.93 -5.13 7.05
CA LYS A 453 4.36 -4.45 5.89
C LYS A 453 4.77 -2.98 5.93
N LEU A 454 5.20 -2.47 4.79
CA LEU A 454 5.52 -1.06 4.59
C LEU A 454 4.32 -0.32 3.98
N GLY A 455 4.05 0.87 4.50
CA GLY A 455 3.05 1.80 4.02
C GLY A 455 3.62 3.21 3.80
N ALA A 456 3.02 3.95 2.88
CA ALA A 456 3.33 5.37 2.67
C ALA A 456 2.02 6.13 2.41
N THR A 457 1.77 7.15 3.21
CA THR A 457 0.61 8.06 3.21
C THR A 457 1.05 9.50 3.24
N GLY A 458 0.11 10.45 3.40
CA GLY A 458 0.48 11.85 3.56
C GLY A 458 1.23 12.40 2.35
N ILE A 459 1.12 11.73 1.19
CA ILE A 459 2.02 11.98 0.05
C ILE A 459 1.62 13.31 -0.57
N SER A 460 2.53 14.26 -0.47
CA SER A 460 2.39 15.58 -1.04
C SER A 460 3.67 15.97 -1.76
N ALA A 461 3.68 17.16 -2.36
CA ALA A 461 4.92 17.72 -2.89
C ALA A 461 5.99 17.97 -1.82
N GLN A 462 5.60 18.03 -0.54
CA GLN A 462 6.47 18.36 0.60
C GLN A 462 6.97 17.13 1.36
N GLY A 463 6.40 15.95 1.18
CA GLY A 463 6.81 14.78 1.96
C GLY A 463 5.84 13.62 1.88
N MET A 464 6.09 12.64 2.73
CA MET A 464 5.23 11.50 2.97
C MET A 464 5.27 11.12 4.45
N ASP A 465 4.16 10.58 4.94
CA ASP A 465 4.13 9.85 6.19
C ASP A 465 4.39 8.37 5.87
N TRP A 466 5.23 7.70 6.63
CA TRP A 466 5.55 6.29 6.45
C TRP A 466 4.98 5.46 7.57
N ARG A 467 4.61 4.22 7.25
CA ARG A 467 4.17 3.22 8.22
C ARG A 467 4.97 1.94 8.10
N ILE A 468 5.29 1.35 9.24
CA ILE A 468 5.86 0.01 9.36
C ILE A 468 4.99 -0.76 10.34
N GLU A 469 4.29 -1.77 9.82
CA GLU A 469 3.24 -2.49 10.54
C GLU A 469 3.61 -3.97 10.65
N GLY A 470 3.61 -4.49 11.87
CA GLY A 470 3.54 -5.92 12.17
C GLY A 470 2.12 -6.34 12.54
N TRP A 471 1.85 -7.65 12.61
CA TRP A 471 0.56 -8.17 13.07
C TRP A 471 0.69 -9.50 13.80
N PHE A 472 -0.38 -9.87 14.50
CA PHE A 472 -0.43 -11.02 15.42
C PHE A 472 0.66 -10.94 16.50
N ASP A 473 1.52 -11.96 16.58
CA ASP A 473 2.50 -12.20 17.61
C ASP A 473 3.91 -11.69 17.24
N THR A 474 4.10 -11.06 16.08
CA THR A 474 5.41 -10.57 15.66
C THR A 474 5.99 -9.54 16.64
N VAL A 475 7.25 -9.73 17.02
CA VAL A 475 7.99 -8.76 17.82
C VAL A 475 9.00 -8.02 16.92
N LEU A 476 8.68 -6.76 16.63
CA LEU A 476 9.44 -5.89 15.73
C LEU A 476 10.33 -4.94 16.55
N TYR A 477 11.63 -5.23 16.65
CA TYR A 477 12.58 -4.38 17.38
C TYR A 477 12.93 -3.13 16.57
N ASP A 478 13.37 -3.31 15.33
CA ASP A 478 13.71 -2.22 14.43
C ASP A 478 13.57 -2.68 12.97
N VAL A 479 12.93 -1.86 12.15
CA VAL A 479 12.77 -2.12 10.72
C VAL A 479 12.97 -0.80 10.01
N GLY A 480 13.58 -0.85 8.83
CA GLY A 480 13.80 0.31 8.01
C GLY A 480 13.50 0.03 6.56
N ALA A 481 13.23 1.11 5.84
CA ALA A 481 13.02 1.06 4.42
C ALA A 481 13.74 2.20 3.72
N SER A 482 14.09 1.93 2.48
CA SER A 482 14.45 2.95 1.52
C SER A 482 13.21 3.35 0.73
N TYR A 483 13.18 4.58 0.25
CA TYR A 483 12.13 5.07 -0.64
C TYR A 483 12.69 5.82 -1.83
N ILE A 484 11.93 5.82 -2.91
CA ILE A 484 12.10 6.71 -4.06
C ILE A 484 10.73 7.30 -4.41
N ALA A 485 10.67 8.62 -4.56
CA ALA A 485 9.50 9.39 -4.93
C ALA A 485 9.73 10.00 -6.32
N LEU A 486 8.73 9.92 -7.20
CA LEU A 486 8.83 10.25 -8.63
C LEU A 486 7.58 11.02 -9.06
N SER A 487 7.72 12.11 -9.83
CA SER A 487 6.57 12.85 -10.41
C SER A 487 6.25 12.48 -11.83
#